data_AF-A0A957LVB7-F1
#
_entry.id   AF-A0A957LVB7-F1
#
_cell.length_a   1.000
_cell.length_b   1.000
_cell.length_c   1.000
_cell.angle_alpha   90.00
_cell.angle_beta   90.00
_cell.angle_gamma   90.00
#
_symmetry.space_group_name_H-M   'P 1'
#
loop_
_entity.id
_entity.type
_entity.pdbx_description
1 polymer ?
#
loop_
_entity_poly.entity_id
_entity_poly.type
_entity_poly.pdbx_seq_one_letter_code
_entity_poly.pdbx_strand_id
1 'polypeptide(L)' 'ELSKPFPKEETYSLTDQIRRSSRSVCANLAEAWRKRRYQTHFISKLLEREAEAAETQVWIEFAVKCSYLGRD' A
#
# COMPACT_ATOMS: atom_id res chain seq x y z
N GLU A 1 -10.81 -1.58 6.76
CA GLU A 1 -11.86 -2.57 7.06
C GLU A 1 -11.35 -4.00 7.12
N LEU A 2 -10.84 -4.57 6.02
CA LEU A 2 -10.42 -5.98 5.96
C LEU A 2 -9.35 -6.41 6.97
N SER A 3 -8.49 -5.49 7.43
CA SER A 3 -7.44 -5.78 8.41
C SER A 3 -7.87 -5.61 9.88
N LYS A 4 -9.12 -5.22 10.15
CA LYS A 4 -9.63 -5.09 11.54
C LYS A 4 -9.67 -6.41 12.33
N PRO A 5 -9.99 -7.58 11.74
CA PRO A 5 -10.04 -8.86 12.45
C PRO A 5 -8.68 -9.56 12.54
N PHE A 6 -7.58 -8.94 12.06
CA PHE A 6 -6.26 -9.57 12.12
C PHE A 6 -5.81 -9.74 13.57
N PRO A 7 -4.94 -10.73 13.88
CA PRO A 7 -4.40 -10.93 15.22
C PRO A 7 -3.69 -9.67 15.76
N LYS A 8 -3.73 -9.46 17.07
CA LYS A 8 -3.13 -8.27 17.69
C LYS A 8 -1.61 -8.25 17.53
N GLU A 9 -0.99 -9.42 17.45
CA GLU A 9 0.44 -9.63 17.23
C GLU A 9 0.88 -9.05 15.88
N GLU A 10 -0.02 -8.97 14.90
CA GLU A 10 0.25 -8.45 13.56
C GLU A 10 0.05 -6.93 13.46
N THR A 11 -0.25 -6.23 14.55
CA THR A 11 -0.54 -4.79 14.52
C THR A 11 0.61 -4.01 13.87
N TYR A 12 1.83 -4.18 14.39
CA TYR A 12 3.02 -3.47 13.91
C TYR A 12 3.80 -4.23 12.83
N SER A 13 3.30 -5.41 12.45
CA SER A 13 3.83 -6.26 11.38
C SER A 13 2.91 -6.10 10.17
N LEU A 14 2.08 -7.09 9.86
CA LEU A 14 1.30 -7.12 8.63
C LEU A 14 0.26 -5.98 8.53
N THR A 15 -0.42 -5.67 9.63
CA THR A 15 -1.55 -4.73 9.62
C THR A 15 -1.11 -3.31 9.27
N ASP A 16 -0.05 -2.83 9.91
CA ASP A 16 0.48 -1.49 9.66
C ASP A 16 1.11 -1.37 8.28
N GLN A 17 1.79 -2.41 7.79
CA GLN A 17 2.41 -2.38 6.46
C GLN A 17 1.35 -2.31 5.35
N ILE A 18 0.29 -3.12 5.39
CA ILE A 18 -0.83 -3.07 4.43
C ILE A 18 -1.50 -1.69 4.45
N ARG A 19 -1.76 -1.16 5.65
CA ARG A 19 -2.48 0.12 5.79
C ARG A 19 -1.66 1.31 5.31
N ARG A 20 -0.35 1.31 5.57
CA ARG A 20 0.54 2.41 5.15
C ARG A 20 0.72 2.40 3.63
N SER A 21 1.15 1.27 3.07
CA SER A 21 1.38 1.15 1.63
C SER A 21 0.14 1.46 0.79
N SER A 22 -1.02 0.89 1.15
CA SER A 22 -2.28 1.16 0.42
C SER A 22 -2.71 2.63 0.43
N ARG A 23 -2.46 3.36 1.52
CA ARG A 23 -2.75 4.81 1.62
C ARG A 23 -1.72 5.64 0.87
N SER A 24 -0.44 5.23 0.89
CA SER A 24 0.64 5.89 0.17
C SER A 24 0.39 5.93 -1.34
N VAL A 25 -0.26 4.92 -1.93
CA VAL A 25 -0.68 4.94 -3.34
C VAL A 25 -1.48 6.20 -3.67
N CYS A 26 -2.55 6.46 -2.92
CA CYS A 26 -3.39 7.63 -3.16
C CYS A 26 -2.66 8.94 -2.83
N ALA A 27 -1.86 8.96 -1.76
CA ALA A 27 -1.08 10.13 -1.36
C ALA A 27 -0.04 10.53 -2.42
N ASN A 28 0.75 9.56 -2.92
CA ASN A 28 1.76 9.77 -3.95
C ASN A 28 1.13 10.25 -5.26
N LEU A 29 -0.05 9.72 -5.63
CA LEU A 29 -0.77 10.21 -6.80
C LEU A 29 -1.21 11.67 -6.66
N ALA A 30 -1.76 12.04 -5.50
CA ALA A 30 -2.17 13.41 -5.21
C ALA A 30 -0.97 14.38 -5.27
N GLU A 31 0.17 13.97 -4.71
CA GLU A 31 1.40 14.77 -4.75
C GLU A 31 1.93 14.92 -6.19
N ALA A 32 1.98 13.81 -6.94
CA ALA A 32 2.38 13.82 -8.35
C ALA A 32 1.53 14.84 -9.13
N TRP A 33 0.20 14.79 -8.97
CA TRP A 33 -0.70 15.69 -9.69
C TRP A 33 -0.49 17.18 -9.37
N ARG A 34 -0.20 17.51 -8.11
CA ARG A 34 0.08 18.89 -7.68
C ARG A 34 1.33 19.46 -8.32
N LYS A 35 2.36 18.63 -8.53
CA LYS A 35 3.66 19.02 -9.12
C LYS A 35 3.83 18.56 -10.58
N ARG A 36 2.74 18.22 -11.29
CA ARG A 36 2.77 17.60 -12.64
C ARG A 36 3.54 18.36 -13.73
N ARG A 37 3.75 19.68 -13.56
CA ARG A 37 4.54 20.49 -14.51
C ARG A 37 6.05 20.26 -14.38
N TYR A 38 6.51 19.69 -13.28
CA TYR A 38 7.91 19.28 -13.07
C TYR A 38 8.06 17.82 -13.47
N GLN A 39 8.37 17.56 -14.74
CA GLN A 39 8.33 16.20 -15.34
C GLN A 39 9.12 15.15 -14.54
N THR A 40 10.36 15.46 -14.14
CA THR A 40 11.19 14.53 -13.37
C THR A 40 10.55 14.16 -12.02
N HIS A 41 10.04 15.15 -11.29
CA HIS A 41 9.33 14.90 -10.03
C HIS A 41 8.04 14.12 -10.26
N PHE A 42 7.30 14.44 -11.32
CA PHE A 42 6.05 13.75 -11.66
C PHE A 42 6.29 12.26 -11.91
N ILE A 43 7.28 11.94 -12.77
CA ILE A 43 7.65 10.56 -13.09
C ILE A 43 8.16 9.84 -11.83
N SER A 44 9.07 10.45 -11.07
CA SER A 44 9.58 9.88 -9.82
C SER A 44 8.45 9.51 -8.86
N LYS A 45 7.46 10.39 -8.70
CA LYS A 45 6.37 10.16 -7.76
C LYS A 45 5.34 9.14 -8.25
N LEU A 46 5.19 8.97 -9.57
CA LEU A 46 4.41 7.87 -10.14
C LEU A 46 5.10 6.51 -9.92
N LEU A 47 6.43 6.44 -10.01
CA LEU A 47 7.18 5.22 -9.70
C LEU A 47 7.06 4.84 -8.22
N GLU A 48 7.15 5.82 -7.32
CA GLU A 48 6.90 5.59 -5.89
C GLU A 48 5.47 5.08 -5.65
N ARG A 49 4.47 5.65 -6.32
CA ARG A 49 3.08 5.15 -6.27
C ARG A 49 2.98 3.68 -6.69
N GLU A 50 3.66 3.31 -7.77
CA GLU A 50 3.66 1.95 -8.30
C GLU A 50 4.33 0.96 -7.34
N ALA A 51 5.46 1.35 -6.74
CA ALA A 51 6.13 0.56 -5.72
C ALA A 51 5.22 0.29 -4.50
N GLU A 52 4.50 1.31 -4.01
CA GLU A 52 3.54 1.17 -2.90
C GLU A 52 2.36 0.25 -3.24
N ALA A 53 1.93 0.24 -4.50
CA ALA A 53 0.87 -0.65 -4.97
C ALA A 53 1.37 -2.11 -5.02
N ALA A 54 2.57 -2.34 -5.53
CA ALA A 54 3.20 -3.66 -5.54
C ALA A 54 3.45 -4.18 -4.11
N GLU A 55 3.93 -3.32 -3.21
CA GLU A 55 4.09 -3.65 -1.79
C GLU A 55 2.75 -4.03 -1.15
N THR A 56 1.69 -3.26 -1.42
CA THR A 56 0.33 -3.59 -0.94
C THR A 56 -0.09 -4.99 -1.39
N GLN A 57 0.17 -5.36 -2.65
CA GLN A 57 -0.15 -6.69 -3.19
C GLN A 57 0.61 -7.80 -2.45
N VAL A 58 1.92 -7.63 -2.22
CA VAL A 58 2.74 -8.59 -1.47
C VAL A 58 2.17 -8.82 -0.07
N TRP A 59 1.77 -7.77 0.62
CA TRP A 59 1.20 -7.92 1.95
C TRP A 59 -0.20 -8.56 1.95
N ILE A 60 -1.02 -8.31 0.92
CA ILE A 60 -2.29 -9.03 0.74
C ILE A 60 -2.03 -10.52 0.52
N GLU A 61 -1.03 -10.89 -0.27
CA GLU A 61 -0.65 -12.30 -0.45
C GLU A 61 -0.23 -12.96 0.87
N PHE A 62 0.53 -12.26 1.72
CA PHE A 62 0.85 -12.75 3.05
C PHE A 62 -0.40 -12.92 3.92
N ALA A 63 -1.32 -11.97 3.90
CA ALA A 63 -2.58 -12.09 4.64
C ALA A 63 -3.40 -13.33 4.20
N VAL A 64 -3.41 -13.65 2.89
CA VAL A 64 -4.03 -14.88 2.37
C VAL A 64 -3.27 -16.12 2.83
N LYS A 65 -1.93 -16.14 2.74
CA LYS A 65 -1.10 -17.27 3.18
C LYS A 65 -1.25 -17.56 4.67
N CYS A 66 -1.39 -16.53 5.49
CA CYS A 66 -1.66 -16.64 6.93
C CYS A 66 -3.14 -16.94 7.25
N SER A 67 -3.99 -17.14 6.24
CA SER A 67 -5.43 -17.40 6.39
C SER A 67 -6.20 -16.27 7.10
N TYR A 68 -5.70 -15.03 7.04
CA TYR A 68 -6.40 -13.85 7.56
C TYR A 68 -7.39 -13.24 6.56
N LEU A 69 -7.19 -13.53 5.27
CA LEU A 69 -8.10 -13.16 4.18
C LEU A 69 -8.41 -14.38 3.31
N GLY A 70 -9.63 -14.41 2.77
CA GLY A 70 -10.01 -15.34 1.71
C GLY A 70 -9.33 -14.98 0.39
N ARG A 71 -9.25 -15.94 -0.53
CA ARG A 71 -8.64 -15.76 -1.85
C ARG A 71 -9.64 -15.31 -2.94
N ASP A 72 -10.93 -15.27 -2.59
CA ASP A 72 -12.04 -15.01 -3.50
C ASP A 72 -12.36 -13.52 -3.67
#